data_AF-A0A560QGL0-F1
#
_entry.id   AF-A0A560QGL0-F1
#
_cell.length_a   1.000
_cell.length_b   1.000
_cell.length_c   1.000
_cell.angle_alpha   90.00
_cell.angle_beta   90.00
_cell.angle_gamma   90.00
#
_symmetry.space_group_name_H-M   'P 1'
#
loop_
_entity.id
_entity.type
_entity.pdbx_description
1 polymer ?
#
loop_
_entity_poly.entity_id
_entity_poly.type
_entity_poly.pdbx_seq_one_letter_code
_entity_poly.pdbx_strand_id
1 'polypeptide(L)'
;MLNVNALGEQQPITRTHMGVLVPHLAETAAGRAARLNLPQSGEAEFALQLGESGLQLAELGAHTPGPVQVDFVEDAAEPLGLL
;
A
#
# COMPACT_ATOMS: atom_id res chain seq x y z
N MET A 1 9.99 21.87 33.17
CA MET A 1 9.36 22.07 31.86
C MET A 1 8.75 20.74 31.44
N LEU A 2 7.44 20.69 31.21
CA LEU A 2 6.76 19.47 30.78
C LEU A 2 6.93 19.35 29.25
N ASN A 3 7.41 18.21 28.78
CA ASN A 3 7.61 17.95 27.36
C ASN A 3 6.24 17.79 26.67
N VAL A 4 5.88 18.72 25.79
CA VAL A 4 4.58 18.76 25.08
C VAL A 4 4.45 17.73 23.94
N ASN A 5 5.40 16.79 23.79
CA ASN A 5 5.34 15.79 22.72
C ASN A 5 4.46 14.56 23.04
N ALA A 6 3.43 14.72 23.89
CA ALA A 6 2.69 13.60 24.46
C ALA A 6 1.37 13.25 23.74
N LEU A 7 0.85 14.03 22.78
CA LEU A 7 -0.47 13.78 22.18
C LEU A 7 -0.58 14.28 20.72
N GLY A 8 0.30 13.84 19.84
CA GLY A 8 0.23 14.11 18.40
C GLY A 8 0.47 12.84 17.61
N GLU A 9 -0.55 11.99 17.56
CA GLU A 9 -0.71 10.97 16.52
C GLU A 9 0.52 10.09 16.31
N GLN A 10 0.69 9.06 17.16
CA GLN A 10 1.36 7.85 16.69
C GLN A 10 0.50 7.32 15.55
N GLN A 11 0.77 7.80 14.33
CA GLN A 11 0.15 7.31 13.10
C GLN A 11 0.24 5.78 13.21
N PRO A 12 -0.90 5.05 13.17
CA PRO A 12 -0.84 3.60 13.27
C PRO A 12 0.16 3.14 12.23
N ILE A 13 1.22 2.45 12.68
CA ILE A 13 2.23 1.91 11.78
C ILE A 13 1.55 0.76 11.05
N THR A 14 0.84 1.09 9.98
CA THR A 14 0.10 0.14 9.17
C THR A 14 1.09 -0.84 8.56
N ARG A 15 1.11 -2.07 9.09
CA ARG A 15 2.06 -3.09 8.64
C ARG A 15 1.63 -3.61 7.28
N THR A 16 2.43 -3.29 6.27
CA THR A 16 2.20 -3.72 4.89
C THR A 16 3.35 -4.60 4.43
N HIS A 17 3.06 -5.77 3.87
CA HIS A 17 4.05 -6.57 3.18
C HIS A 17 3.90 -6.46 1.66
N MET A 18 4.97 -6.75 0.94
CA MET A 18 4.93 -6.98 -0.50
C MET A 18 4.51 -8.42 -0.78
N GLY A 19 3.51 -8.59 -1.64
CA GLY A 19 3.04 -9.88 -2.13
C GLY A 19 3.05 -9.97 -3.66
N VAL A 20 2.75 -11.15 -4.17
CA VAL A 20 2.65 -11.40 -5.62
C VAL A 20 1.43 -12.28 -5.90
N LEU A 21 0.66 -11.93 -6.92
CA LEU A 21 -0.55 -12.67 -7.29
C LEU A 21 -0.27 -13.80 -8.28
N VAL A 22 0.80 -13.66 -9.07
CA VAL A 22 1.17 -14.61 -10.13
C VAL A 22 2.65 -15.01 -10.02
N PRO A 23 3.00 -16.31 -10.11
CA PRO A 23 4.36 -16.78 -9.80
C PRO A 23 5.46 -16.14 -10.65
N HIS A 24 5.18 -15.83 -11.91
CA HIS A 24 6.16 -15.29 -12.85
C HIS A 24 6.58 -13.83 -12.55
N LEU A 25 5.85 -13.13 -11.68
CA LEU A 25 6.20 -11.76 -11.23
C LEU A 25 6.96 -11.74 -9.90
N ALA A 26 7.30 -12.89 -9.32
CA ALA A 26 7.91 -12.97 -7.99
C ALA A 26 9.23 -12.18 -7.87
N GLU A 27 10.11 -12.27 -8.87
CA GLU A 27 11.38 -11.53 -8.88
C GLU A 27 11.15 -10.02 -8.98
N THR A 28 10.18 -9.59 -9.80
CA THR A 28 9.80 -8.17 -9.93
C THR A 28 9.18 -7.65 -8.64
N ALA A 29 8.35 -8.46 -7.96
CA ALA A 29 7.79 -8.13 -6.66
C ALA A 29 8.89 -7.98 -5.60
N ALA A 30 9.88 -8.87 -5.56
CA ALA A 30 11.03 -8.75 -4.65
C ALA A 30 11.85 -7.48 -4.91
N GLY A 31 12.09 -7.14 -6.18
CA GLY A 31 12.77 -5.89 -6.56
C GLY A 31 11.98 -4.63 -6.13
N ARG A 32 10.66 -4.66 -6.22
CA ARG A 32 9.79 -3.59 -5.69
C ARG A 32 9.81 -3.53 -4.17
N ALA A 33 9.77 -4.68 -3.49
CA ALA A 33 9.86 -4.76 -2.03
C ALA A 33 11.13 -4.07 -1.52
N ALA A 34 12.27 -4.32 -2.16
CA ALA A 34 13.53 -3.67 -1.82
C ALA A 34 13.49 -2.15 -2.04
N ARG A 35 12.93 -1.69 -3.16
CA ARG A 35 12.80 -0.26 -3.48
C ARG A 35 11.88 0.50 -2.51
N LEU A 36 10.80 -0.15 -2.09
CA LEU A 36 9.79 0.42 -1.20
C LEU A 36 10.10 0.14 0.29
N ASN A 37 11.20 -0.58 0.57
CA ASN A 37 11.57 -1.03 1.90
C ASN A 37 10.43 -1.79 2.62
N LEU A 38 9.71 -2.63 1.87
CA LEU A 38 8.61 -3.44 2.39
C LEU A 38 9.09 -4.86 2.72
N PRO A 39 8.67 -5.44 3.85
CA PRO A 39 8.89 -6.85 4.13
C PRO A 39 8.13 -7.72 3.11
N GLN A 40 8.64 -8.91 2.78
CA GLN A 40 7.94 -9.87 1.91
C GLN A 40 7.18 -10.95 2.70
N SER A 41 7.33 -10.96 4.02
CA SER A 41 6.73 -11.95 4.91
C SER A 41 6.60 -11.35 6.31
N GLY A 42 5.84 -12.04 7.17
CA GLY A 42 5.46 -11.60 8.50
C GLY A 42 4.01 -11.15 8.58
N GLU A 43 3.56 -10.91 9.80
CA GLU A 43 2.20 -10.46 10.04
C GLU A 43 2.02 -9.04 9.50
N ALA A 44 1.00 -8.87 8.66
CA ALA A 44 0.62 -7.61 8.06
C ALA A 44 -0.90 -7.50 8.06
N GLU A 45 -1.38 -6.27 8.16
CA GLU A 45 -2.79 -5.90 8.02
C GLU A 45 -3.14 -5.62 6.55
N PHE A 46 -2.13 -5.28 5.73
CA PHE A 46 -2.30 -5.11 4.28
C PHE A 46 -1.21 -5.83 3.50
N ALA A 47 -1.54 -6.19 2.26
CA ALA A 47 -0.59 -6.64 1.25
C ALA A 47 -0.59 -5.65 0.08
N LEU A 48 0.57 -5.10 -0.24
CA LEU A 48 0.81 -4.49 -1.55
C LEU A 48 1.20 -5.61 -2.51
N GLN A 49 0.33 -5.95 -3.46
CA GLN A 49 0.48 -7.12 -4.31
C GLN A 49 0.72 -6.71 -5.76
N LEU A 50 1.69 -7.38 -6.40
CA LEU A 50 1.94 -7.24 -7.84
C LEU A 50 1.21 -8.34 -8.61
N GLY A 51 0.33 -7.93 -9.52
CA GLY A 51 -0.36 -8.78 -10.48
C GLY A 51 -0.14 -8.32 -11.92
N GLU A 52 -0.78 -9.00 -12.86
CA GLU A 52 -0.68 -8.72 -14.30
C GLU A 52 -1.23 -7.33 -14.65
N SER A 53 -2.27 -6.89 -13.93
CA SER A 53 -2.87 -5.56 -14.07
C SER A 53 -2.11 -4.45 -13.33
N GLY A 54 -1.01 -4.77 -12.64
CA GLY A 54 -0.20 -3.81 -11.90
C GLY A 54 -0.24 -4.01 -10.38
N LEU A 55 -0.19 -2.90 -9.64
CA LEU A 55 -0.16 -2.91 -8.17
C LEU A 55 -1.56 -2.75 -7.58
N GLN A 56 -1.87 -3.59 -6.60
CA GLN A 56 -3.07 -3.48 -5.78
C GLN A 56 -2.70 -3.47 -4.29
N LEU A 57 -3.49 -2.77 -3.48
CA LEU A 57 -3.43 -2.82 -2.03
C LEU A 57 -4.63 -3.61 -1.52
N ALA A 58 -4.39 -4.68 -0.78
CA ALA A 58 -5.43 -5.54 -0.23
C ALA A 58 -5.34 -5.54 1.30
N GLU A 59 -6.46 -5.36 1.98
CA GLU A 59 -6.54 -5.61 3.42
C GLU A 59 -6.58 -7.13 3.68
N LEU A 60 -5.82 -7.57 4.68
CA LEU A 60 -5.64 -8.97 5.06
C LEU A 60 -6.55 -9.27 6.25
N GLY A 61 -7.82 -9.54 5.97
CA GLY A 61 -8.84 -9.83 6.99
C GLY A 61 -10.03 -10.60 6.40
N ALA A 62 -10.84 -11.21 7.26
CA ALA A 62 -11.98 -12.03 6.84
C ALA A 62 -13.17 -11.22 6.31
N HIS A 63 -13.19 -9.90 6.53
CA HIS A 63 -14.33 -9.03 6.24
C HIS A 63 -13.91 -7.76 5.48
N THR A 64 -13.03 -7.93 4.50
CA THR A 64 -12.38 -6.80 3.84
C THR A 64 -13.18 -6.29 2.65
N PRO A 65 -13.11 -4.98 2.36
CA PRO A 65 -13.83 -4.34 1.26
C PRO A 65 -13.38 -4.77 -0.15
N GLY A 66 -12.43 -5.71 -0.27
CA GLY A 66 -11.77 -6.10 -1.52
C GLY A 66 -10.52 -5.26 -1.80
N PRO A 67 -9.67 -5.68 -2.76
CA PRO A 67 -8.44 -4.97 -3.09
C PRO A 67 -8.73 -3.65 -3.82
N VAL A 68 -7.96 -2.61 -3.49
CA VAL A 68 -7.97 -1.32 -4.19
C VAL A 68 -6.81 -1.30 -5.18
N GLN A 69 -7.10 -1.09 -6.46
CA GLN A 69 -6.09 -0.91 -7.50
C GLN A 69 -5.90 0.58 -7.78
N VAL A 70 -4.65 1.01 -7.96
CA VAL A 70 -4.34 2.37 -8.42
C VAL A 70 -4.27 2.34 -9.94
N ASP A 71 -5.30 2.83 -10.60
CA ASP A 71 -5.26 3.10 -12.04
C ASP A 71 -4.90 4.57 -12.24
N PHE A 72 -3.75 4.82 -12.88
CA PHE A 72 -3.40 6.17 -13.30
C PHE A 72 -4.22 6.50 -14.56
N VAL A 73 -5.47 6.94 -14.38
CA VAL A 73 -6.19 7.61 -15.47
C VAL A 73 -5.54 8.96 -15.71
N GLU A 74 -5.16 9.25 -16.96
CA GLU A 74 -4.70 10.57 -17.39
C GLU A 74 -5.86 11.59 -17.35
N ASP A 75 -6.49 11.80 -16.19
CA ASP A 75 -7.27 13.00 -15.84
C ASP A 75 -7.68 12.95 -14.34
N ALA A 76 -6.70 13.10 -13.43
CA ALA A 76 -6.98 13.49 -12.04
C ALA A 76 -6.58 14.95 -11.80
N ALA A 77 -6.65 15.75 -12.85
CA ALA A 77 -6.57 17.19 -12.76
C ALA A 77 -7.87 17.75 -13.33
N GLU A 78 -9.00 17.55 -12.62
CA GLU A 78 -10.08 18.51 -12.76
C GLU A 78 -9.49 19.87 -12.32
N PRO A 79 -9.30 20.86 -13.22
CA PRO A 79 -9.03 22.19 -12.75
C PRO A 79 -10.27 22.60 -11.96
N LEU A 80 -10.10 22.89 -10.66
CA LEU A 80 -11.17 23.46 -9.85
C LEU A 80 -11.69 24.71 -10.56
N GLY A 81 -12.81 24.56 -11.26
CA GLY A 81 -13.58 25.65 -11.82
C GLY A 81 -14.27 26.37 -10.68
N LEU A 82 -13.58 27.36 -10.11
CA LEU A 82 -14.20 28.34 -9.22
C LEU A 82 -13.41 29.64 -9.24
N LEU A 83 -13.73 30.50 -10.21
CA LEU A 83 -13.88 31.95 -10.04
C LEU A 83 -14.96 32.45 -11.01
#